data_AF-A0A1C6LA77-F1
#
_entry.id   AF-A0A1C6LA77-F1
#
_cell.length_a   1.000
_cell.length_b   1.000
_cell.length_c   1.000
_cell.angle_alpha   90.00
_cell.angle_beta   90.00
_cell.angle_gamma   90.00
#
_symmetry.space_group_name_H-M   'P 1'
#
loop_
_entity.id
_entity.type
_entity.pdbx_description
1 polymer ?
#
loop_
_entity_poly.entity_id
_entity_poly.type
_entity_poly.pdbx_seq_one_letter_code
_entity_poly.pdbx_strand_id
1 'polypeptide(L)'
;MGRNLKINRDFVLFAVGAIIGSAATWLYLKDEYDRRLKEDVDSVKESFGRLYKKEEKPEEEKPYTPTKDDLATLTKTIQTNGYRDYSNSEEEEKESMNEPYVISPDDFNELGYNTKTLTYWEDGIVTDNEDNIVEDYEEHIGDDALGHFGEYEDDSVFVRNDEEQTDYEILLDGRNYHDVYGDTDD
;
A
#
# COMPACT_ATOMS: atom_id res chain seq x y z
N MET A 1 18.70 39.11 39.15
CA MET A 1 19.08 37.67 39.18
C MET A 1 19.83 37.33 37.89
N GLY A 2 21.16 37.40 37.91
CA GLY A 2 21.99 36.93 36.80
C GLY A 2 22.46 35.51 37.09
N ARG A 3 21.94 34.52 36.38
CA ARG A 3 22.42 33.12 36.49
C ARG A 3 23.66 32.99 35.60
N ASN A 4 24.81 32.78 36.24
CA ASN A 4 26.05 32.42 35.56
C ASN A 4 25.93 30.98 35.03
N LEU A 5 26.04 30.81 33.71
CA LEU A 5 26.06 29.51 33.06
C LEU A 5 27.48 28.93 33.19
N LYS A 6 27.66 27.95 34.08
CA LYS A 6 28.90 27.15 34.11
C LYS A 6 28.83 26.15 32.95
N ILE A 7 29.48 26.50 31.84
CA ILE A 7 29.60 25.62 30.67
C ILE A 7 30.55 24.48 31.03
N ASN A 8 30.06 23.25 31.00
CA ASN A 8 30.85 22.05 31.29
C ASN A 8 31.80 21.77 30.13
N ARG A 9 33.11 21.64 30.40
CA ARG A 9 34.15 21.39 29.39
C ARG A 9 33.84 20.18 28.51
N ASP A 10 33.27 19.14 29.09
CA ASP A 10 32.95 17.90 28.39
C ASP A 10 31.79 18.11 27.40
N PHE A 11 30.85 19.01 27.73
CA PHE A 11 29.77 19.43 26.81
C PHE A 11 30.31 20.25 25.64
N VAL A 12 31.32 21.11 25.87
CA VAL A 12 31.98 21.87 24.80
C VAL A 12 32.72 20.92 23.84
N LEU A 13 33.43 19.94 24.38
CA LEU A 13 34.14 18.95 23.56
C LEU A 13 33.18 18.11 22.71
N PHE A 14 32.04 17.71 23.27
CA PHE A 14 30.98 17.03 22.51
C PHE A 14 30.40 17.92 21.40
N ALA A 15 30.08 19.18 21.70
CA ALA A 15 29.52 20.11 20.73
C ALA A 15 30.49 20.39 19.56
N VAL A 16 31.78 20.53 19.84
CA VAL A 16 32.81 20.68 18.79
C VAL A 16 32.94 19.42 17.95
N GLY A 17 32.91 18.24 18.57
CA GLY A 17 32.92 16.96 17.87
C GLY A 17 31.70 16.78 16.94
N ALA A 18 30.51 17.17 17.39
CA ALA A 18 29.29 17.12 16.60
C ALA A 18 29.35 18.04 15.36
N ILE A 19 29.91 19.25 15.50
CA ILE A 19 30.07 20.18 14.37
C ILE A 19 31.06 19.64 13.33
N ILE A 20 32.20 19.09 13.78
CA ILE A 20 33.21 18.55 12.85
C ILE A 20 32.68 17.28 12.16
N GLY A 21 32.04 16.38 12.91
CA GLY A 21 31.47 15.14 12.38
C GLY A 21 30.35 15.39 11.36
N SER A 22 29.46 16.34 11.63
CA SER A 22 28.39 16.74 10.69
C SER A 22 28.94 17.39 9.42
N ALA A 23 29.96 18.24 9.53
CA ALA A 23 30.63 18.83 8.36
C ALA A 23 31.31 17.76 7.48
N ALA A 24 32.02 16.80 8.09
CA ALA A 24 32.66 15.71 7.36
C ALA A 24 31.64 14.79 6.66
N THR A 25 30.54 14.47 7.35
CA THR A 25 29.46 13.63 6.80
C THR A 25 28.76 14.34 5.63
N TRP A 26 28.50 15.64 5.76
CA TRP A 26 27.89 16.42 4.67
C TRP A 26 28.81 16.50 3.44
N LEU A 27 30.13 16.67 3.64
CA LEU A 27 31.09 16.65 2.54
C LEU A 27 31.12 15.29 1.83
N TYR A 28 31.04 14.18 2.57
CA TYR A 28 31.02 12.84 1.99
C TYR A 28 29.72 12.54 1.24
N LEU A 29 28.57 12.90 1.81
CA LEU A 29 27.26 12.65 1.19
C LEU A 29 27.01 13.50 -0.05
N LYS A 30 27.58 14.72 -0.11
CA LYS A 30 27.40 15.63 -1.24
C LYS A 30 27.90 15.04 -2.56
N ASP A 31 29.05 14.37 -2.56
CA ASP A 31 29.65 13.86 -3.80
C ASP A 31 28.89 12.66 -4.38
N GLU A 32 28.35 11.76 -3.54
CA GLU A 32 27.64 10.56 -3.98
C GLU A 32 26.18 10.86 -4.40
N TYR A 33 25.49 11.80 -3.72
CA TYR A 33 24.11 12.18 -4.03
C TYR A 33 23.98 13.14 -5.22
N ASP A 34 24.90 14.09 -5.39
CA ASP A 34 24.79 15.09 -6.47
C ASP A 34 24.92 14.47 -7.86
N ARG A 35 25.61 13.33 -7.99
CA ARG A 35 25.80 12.66 -9.29
C ARG A 35 24.56 11.90 -9.75
N ARG A 36 23.83 11.25 -8.83
CA ARG A 36 22.64 10.44 -9.18
C ARG A 36 21.39 11.30 -9.39
N LEU A 37 21.18 12.36 -8.58
CA LEU A 37 19.99 13.21 -8.74
C LEU A 37 20.02 14.14 -9.95
N LYS A 38 21.22 14.54 -10.42
CA LYS A 38 21.32 15.46 -11.58
C LYS A 38 20.92 14.81 -12.89
N GLU A 39 21.27 13.54 -13.11
CA GLU A 39 20.91 12.84 -14.35
C GLU A 39 19.40 12.62 -14.45
N ASP A 40 18.74 12.25 -13.35
CA ASP A 40 17.30 12.00 -13.34
C ASP A 40 16.47 13.29 -13.48
N VAL A 41 16.86 14.36 -12.77
CA VAL A 41 16.12 15.64 -12.83
C VAL A 41 16.28 16.33 -14.18
N ASP A 42 17.47 16.35 -14.77
CA ASP A 42 17.69 17.02 -16.06
C ASP A 42 17.01 16.27 -17.21
N SER A 43 17.00 14.92 -17.18
CA SER A 43 16.27 14.07 -18.14
C SER A 43 14.76 14.38 -18.17
N VAL A 44 14.14 14.47 -16.99
CA VAL A 44 12.71 14.80 -16.86
C VAL A 44 12.47 16.23 -17.32
N LYS A 45 13.30 17.18 -16.88
CA LYS A 45 13.15 18.58 -17.29
C LYS A 45 13.31 18.78 -18.79
N GLU A 46 14.15 17.99 -19.45
CA GLU A 46 14.32 18.03 -20.89
C GLU A 46 13.12 17.39 -21.62
N SER A 47 12.65 16.22 -21.19
CA SER A 47 11.50 15.54 -21.80
C SER A 47 10.22 16.37 -21.68
N PHE A 48 9.94 16.94 -20.51
CA PHE A 48 8.81 17.86 -20.31
C PHE A 48 9.04 19.22 -20.99
N GLY A 49 10.28 19.75 -20.97
CA GLY A 49 10.61 21.01 -21.63
C GLY A 49 10.40 20.97 -23.15
N ARG A 50 10.61 19.81 -23.80
CA ARG A 50 10.31 19.61 -25.22
C ARG A 50 8.80 19.61 -25.52
N LEU A 51 7.96 19.16 -24.59
CA LEU A 51 6.50 19.20 -24.74
C LEU A 51 6.00 20.65 -24.71
N TYR A 52 6.44 21.45 -23.73
CA TYR A 52 6.06 22.86 -23.63
C TYR A 52 6.55 23.73 -24.79
N LYS A 53 7.68 23.39 -25.41
CA LYS A 53 8.24 24.16 -26.53
C LYS A 53 7.59 23.83 -27.88
N LYS A 54 6.87 22.71 -27.98
CA LYS A 54 6.21 22.26 -29.21
C LYS A 54 4.74 22.69 -29.30
N GLU A 55 4.20 23.31 -28.25
CA GLU A 55 2.93 24.03 -28.33
C GLU A 55 3.16 25.35 -29.08
N GLU A 56 3.02 25.28 -30.40
CA GLU A 56 2.62 26.44 -31.19
C GLU A 56 1.38 27.06 -30.53
N LYS A 57 1.40 28.38 -30.33
CA LYS A 57 0.31 29.16 -29.74
C LYS A 57 -1.06 28.64 -30.21
N PRO A 58 -1.98 28.26 -29.31
CA PRO A 58 -3.34 27.95 -29.73
C PRO A 58 -3.93 29.23 -30.32
N GLU A 59 -4.40 29.17 -31.56
CA GLU A 59 -5.34 30.16 -32.07
C GLU A 59 -6.51 30.24 -31.08
N GLU A 60 -7.02 31.44 -30.80
CA GLU A 60 -8.17 31.63 -29.91
C GLU A 60 -9.38 30.85 -30.43
N GLU A 61 -9.57 29.64 -29.95
CA GLU A 61 -10.74 28.82 -30.24
C GLU A 61 -11.96 29.47 -29.59
N LYS A 62 -12.93 29.84 -30.42
CA LYS A 62 -14.22 30.34 -29.95
C LYS A 62 -14.90 29.25 -29.12
N PRO A 63 -15.61 29.59 -28.03
CA PRO A 63 -16.30 28.60 -27.22
C PRO A 63 -17.28 27.80 -28.08
N TYR A 64 -17.00 26.50 -28.21
CA TYR A 64 -17.81 25.58 -28.98
C TYR A 64 -19.16 25.37 -28.28
N THR A 65 -20.25 25.72 -28.96
CA THR A 65 -21.61 25.42 -28.51
C THR A 65 -22.17 24.28 -29.35
N PRO A 66 -22.25 23.05 -28.81
CA PRO A 66 -22.72 21.89 -29.56
C PRO A 66 -24.14 22.11 -30.06
N THR A 67 -24.37 21.84 -31.34
CA THR A 67 -25.71 21.84 -31.94
C THR A 67 -26.43 20.52 -31.66
N LYS A 68 -27.74 20.45 -31.93
CA LYS A 68 -28.53 19.21 -31.74
C LYS A 68 -28.01 18.04 -32.57
N ASP A 69 -27.49 18.33 -33.77
CA ASP A 69 -26.93 17.32 -34.66
C ASP A 69 -25.57 16.80 -34.15
N ASP A 70 -24.78 17.67 -33.51
CA ASP A 70 -23.52 17.27 -32.84
C ASP A 70 -23.80 16.33 -31.67
N LEU A 71 -24.82 16.63 -30.87
CA LEU A 71 -25.25 15.76 -29.77
C LEU A 71 -25.70 14.39 -30.29
N ALA A 72 -26.50 14.35 -31.35
CA ALA A 72 -26.94 13.08 -31.95
C ALA A 72 -25.75 12.25 -32.48
N THR A 73 -24.75 12.91 -33.07
CA THR A 73 -23.53 12.27 -33.58
C THR A 73 -22.66 11.73 -32.44
N LEU A 74 -22.53 12.48 -31.34
CA LEU A 74 -21.81 12.05 -30.14
C LEU A 74 -22.48 10.85 -29.49
N THR A 75 -23.81 10.89 -29.28
CA THR A 75 -24.57 9.76 -28.73
C THR A 75 -24.40 8.51 -29.60
N LYS A 76 -24.48 8.64 -30.92
CA LYS A 76 -24.27 7.52 -31.84
C LYS A 76 -22.84 6.97 -31.75
N THR A 77 -21.84 7.82 -31.59
CA THR A 77 -20.43 7.43 -31.47
C THR A 77 -20.17 6.68 -30.17
N ILE A 78 -20.73 7.15 -29.06
CA ILE A 78 -20.67 6.48 -27.74
C ILE A 78 -21.27 5.07 -27.84
N GLN A 79 -22.46 4.95 -28.43
CA GLN A 79 -23.14 3.66 -28.62
C GLN A 79 -22.40 2.72 -29.59
N THR A 80 -21.90 3.24 -30.71
CA THR A 80 -21.24 2.42 -31.74
C THR A 80 -19.90 1.87 -31.25
N ASN A 81 -19.17 2.66 -30.47
CA ASN A 81 -17.84 2.28 -29.97
C ASN A 81 -17.89 1.54 -28.62
N GLY A 82 -19.10 1.27 -28.09
CA GLY A 82 -19.27 0.52 -26.85
C GLY A 82 -18.65 1.21 -25.62
N TYR A 83 -18.63 2.54 -25.60
CA TYR A 83 -18.17 3.27 -24.41
C TYR A 83 -19.09 2.94 -23.22
N ARG A 84 -18.48 2.57 -22.09
CA ARG A 84 -19.22 2.23 -20.87
C ARG A 84 -19.82 3.50 -20.27
N ASP A 85 -21.13 3.49 -20.07
CA ASP A 85 -21.88 4.58 -19.44
C ASP A 85 -21.83 4.40 -17.92
N TYR A 86 -20.91 5.11 -17.27
CA TYR A 86 -20.77 5.13 -15.80
C TYR A 86 -21.80 6.05 -15.11
N SER A 87 -22.61 6.78 -15.88
CA SER A 87 -23.58 7.75 -15.34
C SER A 87 -24.99 7.18 -15.20
N ASN A 88 -25.29 6.13 -15.97
CA ASN A 88 -26.54 5.38 -15.92
C ASN A 88 -26.28 3.89 -15.71
N SER A 89 -25.23 3.55 -14.96
CA SER A 89 -25.25 2.28 -14.24
C SER A 89 -26.49 2.35 -13.36
N GLU A 90 -27.55 1.64 -13.77
CA GLU A 90 -28.41 0.96 -12.82
C GLU A 90 -27.49 0.45 -11.71
N GLU A 91 -27.95 0.56 -10.46
CA GLU A 91 -27.30 -0.02 -9.29
C GLU A 91 -27.12 -1.54 -9.53
N GLU A 92 -26.21 -1.92 -10.42
CA GLU A 92 -25.42 -3.14 -10.33
C GLU A 92 -24.86 -3.01 -8.93
N GLU A 93 -25.37 -3.91 -8.11
CA GLU A 93 -25.23 -3.94 -6.67
C GLU A 93 -23.82 -3.49 -6.29
N LYS A 94 -23.72 -2.65 -5.26
CA LYS A 94 -22.50 -2.59 -4.47
C LYS A 94 -22.32 -3.97 -3.83
N GLU A 95 -21.98 -4.98 -4.62
CA GLU A 95 -21.36 -6.19 -4.12
C GLU A 95 -20.03 -5.72 -3.50
N SER A 96 -20.10 -5.62 -2.17
CA SER A 96 -18.97 -5.76 -1.24
C SER A 96 -17.62 -5.20 -1.71
N MET A 97 -17.45 -3.87 -1.68
CA MET A 97 -16.10 -3.28 -1.49
C MET A 97 -15.52 -3.58 -0.09
N ASN A 98 -16.13 -4.47 0.69
CA ASN A 98 -15.77 -4.80 2.07
C ASN A 98 -15.27 -6.25 2.22
N GLU A 99 -15.20 -7.04 1.14
CA GLU A 99 -14.69 -8.40 1.25
C GLU A 99 -13.20 -8.40 1.66
N PRO A 100 -12.80 -9.31 2.56
CA PRO A 100 -11.39 -9.47 2.92
C PRO A 100 -10.52 -9.75 1.70
N TYR A 101 -9.32 -9.18 1.64
CA TYR A 101 -8.42 -9.35 0.51
C TYR A 101 -6.96 -9.49 0.93
N VAL A 102 -6.18 -10.23 0.13
CA VAL A 102 -4.75 -10.47 0.41
C VAL A 102 -3.93 -9.20 0.21
N ILE A 103 -3.04 -8.91 1.15
CA ILE A 103 -2.11 -7.78 1.14
C ILE A 103 -0.66 -8.26 1.14
N SER A 104 0.27 -7.38 0.77
CA SER A 104 1.69 -7.69 0.88
C SER A 104 2.16 -7.63 2.34
N PRO A 105 3.25 -8.34 2.70
CA PRO A 105 3.84 -8.23 4.04
C PRO A 105 4.25 -6.80 4.41
N ASP A 106 4.67 -5.99 3.42
CA ASP A 106 5.05 -4.59 3.61
C ASP A 106 3.85 -3.69 3.94
N ASP A 107 2.63 -4.09 3.55
CA ASP A 107 1.40 -3.33 3.82
C ASP A 107 0.73 -3.73 5.14
N PHE A 108 1.19 -4.81 5.79
CA PHE A 108 0.64 -5.33 7.03
C PHE A 108 0.87 -4.35 8.19
N ASN A 109 -0.19 -4.04 8.95
CA ASN A 109 -0.17 -3.12 10.10
C ASN A 109 0.23 -1.67 9.78
N GLU A 110 0.16 -1.25 8.51
CA GLU A 110 0.50 0.12 8.11
C GLU A 110 -0.64 1.13 8.34
N LEU A 111 -1.90 0.67 8.36
CA LEU A 111 -3.09 1.53 8.53
C LEU A 111 -3.49 1.76 9.99
N GLY A 112 -2.77 1.18 10.96
CA GLY A 112 -3.11 1.23 12.38
C GLY A 112 -4.34 0.39 12.75
N TYR A 113 -4.60 -0.66 11.96
CA TYR A 113 -5.65 -1.65 12.21
C TYR A 113 -5.26 -2.58 13.37
N ASN A 114 -6.22 -3.33 13.90
CA ASN A 114 -5.89 -4.41 14.81
C ASN A 114 -5.13 -5.49 14.05
N THR A 115 -4.28 -6.25 14.75
CA THR A 115 -3.59 -7.40 14.17
C THR A 115 -4.03 -8.67 14.88
N LYS A 116 -4.30 -9.72 14.10
CA LYS A 116 -4.59 -11.05 14.61
C LYS A 116 -3.78 -12.08 13.85
N THR A 117 -3.31 -13.11 14.55
CA THR A 117 -2.62 -14.23 13.94
C THR A 117 -3.52 -15.45 14.00
N LEU A 118 -3.67 -16.14 12.87
CA LEU A 118 -4.36 -17.41 12.71
C LEU A 118 -3.36 -18.48 12.30
N THR A 119 -3.66 -19.73 12.62
CA THR A 119 -2.87 -20.90 12.20
C THR A 119 -3.75 -21.80 11.34
N TYR A 120 -3.30 -22.11 10.13
CA TYR A 120 -3.91 -23.07 9.22
C TYR A 120 -3.15 -24.40 9.27
N TRP A 121 -3.83 -25.45 9.67
CA TRP A 121 -3.28 -26.79 9.90
C TRP A 121 -3.43 -27.69 8.67
N GLU A 122 -2.59 -28.72 8.55
CA GLU A 122 -2.58 -29.64 7.38
C GLU A 122 -3.91 -30.41 7.21
N ASP A 123 -4.65 -30.64 8.30
CA ASP A 123 -5.98 -31.26 8.29
C ASP A 123 -7.11 -30.29 7.95
N GLY A 124 -6.79 -29.05 7.57
CA GLY A 124 -7.75 -28.06 7.10
C GLY A 124 -8.44 -27.27 8.21
N ILE A 125 -7.93 -27.33 9.45
CA ILE A 125 -8.45 -26.55 10.57
C ILE A 125 -7.78 -25.18 10.60
N VAL A 126 -8.53 -24.15 10.99
CA VAL A 126 -7.99 -22.82 11.32
C VAL A 126 -8.17 -22.56 12.81
N THR A 127 -7.12 -22.12 13.49
CA THR A 127 -7.17 -21.74 14.91
C THR A 127 -6.71 -20.31 15.14
N ASP A 128 -7.18 -19.72 16.23
CA ASP A 128 -6.65 -18.46 16.74
C ASP A 128 -5.31 -18.65 17.47
N ASN A 129 -4.78 -17.57 18.03
CA ASN A 129 -3.54 -17.55 18.79
C ASN A 129 -3.63 -18.25 20.16
N GLU A 130 -4.82 -18.64 20.61
CA GLU A 130 -5.09 -19.40 21.83
C GLU A 130 -5.42 -20.87 21.51
N ASP A 131 -5.16 -21.33 20.28
CA ASP A 131 -5.44 -22.67 19.75
C ASP A 131 -6.94 -23.05 19.73
N ASN A 132 -7.84 -22.05 19.80
CA ASN A 132 -9.27 -22.28 19.63
C ASN A 132 -9.60 -22.38 18.14
N ILE A 133 -10.42 -23.36 17.78
CA ILE A 133 -10.91 -23.53 16.41
C ILE A 133 -11.80 -22.35 16.03
N VAL A 134 -11.50 -21.75 14.88
CA VAL A 134 -12.29 -20.67 14.28
C VAL A 134 -13.12 -21.26 13.16
N GLU A 135 -14.41 -21.54 13.41
CA GLU A 135 -15.30 -22.16 12.41
C GLU A 135 -15.67 -21.18 11.28
N ASP A 136 -15.88 -19.91 11.61
CA ASP A 136 -16.30 -18.86 10.66
C ASP A 136 -15.10 -18.07 10.07
N TYR A 137 -13.96 -18.74 9.83
CA TYR A 137 -12.75 -18.05 9.35
C TYR A 137 -12.98 -17.36 8.00
N GLU A 138 -13.83 -17.93 7.13
CA GLU A 138 -14.17 -17.39 5.80
C GLU A 138 -14.78 -15.97 5.88
N GLU A 139 -15.55 -15.66 6.94
CA GLU A 139 -16.10 -14.31 7.15
C GLU A 139 -15.01 -13.28 7.50
N HIS A 140 -13.94 -13.73 8.17
CA HIS A 140 -12.86 -12.88 8.63
C HIS A 140 -11.78 -12.66 7.58
N ILE A 141 -11.37 -13.73 6.90
CA ILE A 141 -10.22 -13.74 5.97
C ILE A 141 -10.59 -13.99 4.51
N GLY A 142 -11.86 -14.29 4.20
CA GLY A 142 -12.31 -14.60 2.84
C GLY A 142 -11.96 -16.02 2.39
N ASP A 143 -12.68 -16.49 1.37
CA ASP A 143 -12.59 -17.87 0.88
C ASP A 143 -11.27 -18.17 0.14
N ASP A 144 -10.68 -17.15 -0.50
CA ASP A 144 -9.52 -17.32 -1.38
C ASP A 144 -8.20 -17.32 -0.61
N ALA A 145 -8.16 -16.75 0.60
CA ALA A 145 -6.93 -16.47 1.36
C ALA A 145 -6.01 -17.69 1.53
N LEU A 146 -6.58 -18.85 1.87
CA LEU A 146 -5.83 -20.09 2.09
C LEU A 146 -5.18 -20.65 0.81
N GLY A 147 -5.53 -20.14 -0.37
CA GLY A 147 -4.94 -20.48 -1.65
C GLY A 147 -3.66 -19.70 -2.00
N HIS A 148 -3.34 -18.63 -1.26
CA HIS A 148 -2.26 -17.70 -1.60
C HIS A 148 -0.90 -17.99 -0.92
N PHE A 149 -0.76 -19.12 -0.20
CA PHE A 149 0.55 -19.53 0.34
C PHE A 149 1.58 -19.68 -0.80
N GLY A 150 2.75 -19.06 -0.62
CA GLY A 150 3.82 -19.02 -1.62
C GLY A 150 3.75 -17.86 -2.62
N GLU A 151 2.74 -16.98 -2.54
CA GLU A 151 2.72 -15.76 -3.38
C GLU A 151 3.72 -14.70 -2.91
N TYR A 152 3.77 -14.48 -1.59
CA TYR A 152 4.74 -13.57 -0.95
C TYR A 152 5.72 -14.36 -0.07
N GLU A 153 5.20 -15.19 0.82
CA GLU A 153 5.97 -16.06 1.70
C GLU A 153 5.45 -17.50 1.62
N ASP A 154 6.32 -18.48 1.85
CA ASP A 154 5.98 -19.90 1.67
C ASP A 154 5.03 -20.41 2.76
N ASP A 155 5.12 -19.84 3.97
CA ASP A 155 4.45 -20.29 5.19
C ASP A 155 3.51 -19.25 5.80
N SER A 156 3.30 -18.11 5.13
CA SER A 156 2.41 -17.06 5.62
C SER A 156 1.59 -16.40 4.51
N VAL A 157 0.39 -15.95 4.88
CA VAL A 157 -0.49 -15.11 4.04
C VAL A 157 -1.01 -13.96 4.90
N PHE A 158 -1.05 -12.75 4.33
CA PHE A 158 -1.57 -11.57 5.00
C PHE A 158 -2.87 -11.12 4.35
N VAL A 159 -3.91 -10.92 5.15
CA VAL A 159 -5.24 -10.52 4.68
C VAL A 159 -5.69 -9.27 5.42
N ARG A 160 -6.30 -8.33 4.70
CA ARG A 160 -6.96 -7.17 5.29
C ARG A 160 -8.47 -7.33 5.23
N ASN A 161 -9.12 -7.12 6.38
CA ASN A 161 -10.55 -6.95 6.48
C ASN A 161 -10.85 -5.50 6.90
N ASP A 162 -11.24 -4.68 5.92
CA ASP A 162 -11.54 -3.26 6.13
C ASP A 162 -12.81 -3.05 6.98
N GLU A 163 -13.76 -3.99 6.95
CA GLU A 163 -14.98 -3.93 7.74
C GLU A 163 -14.70 -4.10 9.24
N GLU A 164 -13.80 -5.02 9.58
CA GLU A 164 -13.35 -5.26 10.95
C GLU A 164 -12.19 -4.35 11.40
N GLN A 165 -11.63 -3.56 10.48
CA GLN A 165 -10.39 -2.82 10.67
C GLN A 165 -9.29 -3.70 11.29
N THR A 166 -9.11 -4.88 10.72
CA THR A 166 -8.19 -5.90 11.21
C THR A 166 -7.36 -6.48 10.07
N ASP A 167 -6.05 -6.54 10.29
CA ASP A 167 -5.10 -7.26 9.46
C ASP A 167 -4.85 -8.64 10.09
N TYR A 168 -5.03 -9.68 9.28
CA TYR A 168 -4.82 -11.07 9.64
C TYR A 168 -3.51 -11.57 9.08
N GLU A 169 -2.71 -12.20 9.92
CA GLU A 169 -1.55 -13.01 9.54
C GLU A 169 -1.96 -14.48 9.68
N ILE A 170 -1.89 -15.24 8.59
CA ILE A 170 -2.27 -16.65 8.58
C ILE A 170 -0.99 -17.47 8.39
N LEU A 171 -0.64 -18.29 9.38
CA LEU A 171 0.55 -19.12 9.37
C LEU A 171 0.19 -20.56 8.98
N LEU A 172 0.98 -21.17 8.10
CA LEU A 172 0.84 -22.57 7.71
C LEU A 172 1.56 -23.48 8.72
N ASP A 173 0.83 -24.39 9.36
CA ASP A 173 1.39 -25.46 10.18
C ASP A 173 1.27 -26.80 9.44
N GLY A 174 2.41 -27.39 9.09
CA GLY A 174 2.49 -28.68 8.41
C GLY A 174 2.24 -29.90 9.32
N ARG A 175 1.56 -29.72 10.45
CA ARG A 175 1.08 -30.78 11.33
C ARG A 175 -0.44 -30.83 11.26
N ASN A 176 -1.04 -31.97 11.60
CA ASN A 176 -2.48 -32.04 11.80
C ASN A 176 -2.83 -31.52 13.20
N TYR A 177 -3.85 -30.67 13.32
CA TYR A 177 -4.33 -30.20 14.61
C TYR A 177 -4.70 -31.37 15.54
N HIS A 178 -5.37 -32.38 14.98
CA HIS A 178 -5.77 -33.56 15.75
C HIS A 178 -4.59 -34.40 16.27
N ASP A 179 -3.43 -34.39 15.61
CA ASP A 179 -2.25 -35.11 16.10
C ASP A 179 -1.62 -34.40 17.31
N VAL A 180 -1.83 -33.08 17.43
CA VAL A 180 -1.27 -32.25 18.50
C VAL A 180 -2.23 -32.14 19.69
N TYR A 181 -3.54 -32.03 19.44
CA TYR A 181 -4.56 -31.76 20.45
C TYR A 181 -5.62 -32.88 20.60
N GLY A 182 -5.67 -33.86 19.69
CA GLY A 182 -6.72 -34.90 19.66
C GLY A 182 -6.55 -36.03 20.69
N ASP A 183 -5.40 -36.13 21.36
CA ASP A 183 -5.17 -37.10 22.43
C ASP A 183 -5.43 -36.48 23.82
N THR A 184 -6.70 -36.24 24.15
CA THR A 184 -7.13 -35.97 25.54
C THR A 184 -8.27 -36.90 25.97
N ASP A 185 -8.01 -38.21 25.89
CA ASP A 185 -8.73 -39.22 26.67
C ASP A 185 -7.75 -39.78 27.72
N ASP A 186 -7.78 -39.23 28.95
CA ASP A 186 -7.23 -39.85 30.17
C ASP A 186 -8.21 -39.68 31.34
#